data_AF-D4DV71-F1
#
_entry.id   AF-D4DV71-F1
#
_cell.length_a   1.000
_cell.length_b   1.000
_cell.length_c   1.000
_cell.angle_alpha   90.00
_cell.angle_beta   90.00
_cell.angle_gamma   90.00
#
_symmetry.space_group_name_H-M   'P 1'
#
loop_
_entity.id
_entity.type
_entity.pdbx_description
1 polymer ?
#
loop_
_entity_poly.entity_id
_entity_poly.type
_entity_poly.pdbx_seq_one_letter_code
_entity_poly.pdbx_strand_id
1 'polypeptide(L)'
;MHDLGDMLADSGFYDPVTDTARLKLEYRTADTFLQDMDTLGLWHALDFDDPAAARTAIAGLWQRQTPPELTLETVFGHAVKKKILPAGENEVHFFPKKN
;
A
#
# COMPACT_ATOMS: atom_id res chain seq x y z
N MET A 1 3.47 13.66 -5.26
CA MET A 1 2.39 12.67 -5.49
C MET A 1 1.15 13.39 -5.99
N HIS A 2 1.23 14.02 -7.16
CA HIS A 2 0.11 14.74 -7.76
C HIS A 2 -0.85 13.76 -8.45
N ASP A 3 -0.30 12.74 -9.11
CA ASP A 3 -1.03 11.81 -9.98
C ASP A 3 -2.16 11.02 -9.29
N LEU A 4 -1.94 10.48 -8.09
CA LEU A 4 -2.99 9.74 -7.37
C LEU A 4 -4.08 10.65 -6.81
N GLY A 5 -3.72 11.87 -6.40
CA GLY A 5 -4.69 12.88 -5.96
C GLY A 5 -5.57 13.35 -7.12
N ASP A 6 -4.97 13.60 -8.27
CA ASP A 6 -5.68 13.94 -9.52
C ASP A 6 -6.59 12.82 -9.98
N MET A 7 -6.12 11.57 -9.99
CA MET A 7 -6.93 10.42 -10.38
C MET A 7 -8.18 10.25 -9.50
N LEU A 8 -8.06 10.54 -8.19
CA LEU A 8 -9.21 10.54 -7.27
C LEU A 8 -10.18 11.69 -7.57
N ALA A 9 -9.65 12.89 -7.83
CA ALA A 9 -10.46 14.05 -8.19
C ALA A 9 -11.22 13.83 -9.51
N ASP A 10 -10.54 13.34 -10.55
CA ASP A 10 -11.10 13.00 -11.85
C ASP A 10 -12.18 11.91 -11.75
N SER A 11 -12.04 11.01 -10.77
CA SER A 11 -13.03 9.96 -10.47
C SER A 11 -14.25 10.47 -9.68
N GLY A 12 -14.35 11.80 -9.44
CA GLY A 12 -15.47 12.45 -8.77
C GLY A 12 -15.41 12.39 -7.24
N PHE A 13 -14.26 12.04 -6.67
CA PHE A 13 -14.01 12.20 -5.23
C PHE A 13 -13.52 13.62 -4.94
N TYR A 14 -13.77 14.09 -3.72
CA TYR A 14 -13.35 15.40 -3.27
C TYR A 14 -12.49 15.29 -2.00
N ASP A 15 -11.72 16.36 -1.74
CA ASP A 15 -10.70 16.44 -0.69
C ASP A 15 -9.75 15.22 -0.62
N PRO A 16 -9.10 14.83 -1.74
CA PRO A 16 -8.13 13.76 -1.69
C PRO A 16 -6.93 14.18 -0.85
N VAL A 17 -6.63 13.38 0.18
CA VAL A 17 -5.39 13.49 0.96
C VAL A 17 -4.60 12.22 0.72
N THR A 18 -3.37 12.37 0.25
CA THR A 18 -2.42 11.27 0.05
C THR A 18 -1.23 11.45 0.98
N ASP A 19 -0.78 10.37 1.59
CA ASP A 19 0.39 10.34 2.45
C ASP A 19 1.26 9.13 2.11
N THR A 20 2.49 9.14 2.63
CA THR A 20 3.45 8.07 2.49
C THR A 20 3.94 7.57 3.83
N ALA A 21 4.06 6.26 3.96
CA ALA A 21 4.78 5.64 5.05
C ALA A 21 5.98 4.86 4.53
N ARG A 22 7.08 4.93 5.27
CA ARG A 22 8.26 4.10 5.06
C ARG A 22 8.41 3.15 6.23
N LEU A 23 8.47 1.86 5.94
CA LEU A 23 8.69 0.80 6.91
C LEU A 23 10.00 0.08 6.61
N LYS A 24 10.91 0.05 7.59
CA LYS A 24 12.15 -0.73 7.52
C LYS A 24 11.93 -2.06 8.23
N LEU A 25 12.23 -3.15 7.54
CA LEU A 25 12.09 -4.51 8.04
C LEU A 25 13.46 -5.17 8.10
N GLU A 26 13.77 -5.64 9.30
CA GLU A 26 14.96 -6.45 9.59
C GLU A 26 14.52 -7.88 9.91
N TYR A 27 15.25 -8.84 9.37
CA TYR A 27 14.82 -10.23 9.37
C TYR A 27 15.79 -11.12 10.14
N ARG A 28 15.26 -11.83 11.15
CA ARG A 28 16.06 -12.75 11.97
C ARG A 28 16.41 -14.04 11.24
N THR A 29 15.57 -14.49 10.31
CA THR A 29 15.75 -15.73 9.56
C THR A 29 15.42 -15.53 8.09
N ALA A 30 16.04 -16.35 7.25
CA ALA A 30 15.76 -16.39 5.82
C ALA A 30 14.31 -16.80 5.53
N ASP A 31 13.77 -17.73 6.32
CA ASP A 31 12.41 -18.25 6.10
C ASP A 31 11.36 -17.14 6.22
N THR A 32 11.47 -16.26 7.23
CA THR A 32 10.53 -15.13 7.38
C THR A 32 10.67 -14.13 6.24
N PHE A 33 11.89 -13.85 5.79
CA PHE A 33 12.12 -12.99 4.63
C PHE A 33 11.50 -13.56 3.36
N LEU A 34 11.72 -14.84 3.08
CA LEU A 34 11.18 -15.52 1.91
C LEU A 34 9.64 -15.57 1.95
N GLN A 35 9.06 -15.83 3.11
CA GLN A 35 7.61 -15.80 3.32
C GLN A 35 7.01 -14.41 3.05
N ASP A 36 7.67 -13.34 3.51
CA ASP A 36 7.23 -11.97 3.25
C ASP A 36 7.35 -11.60 1.77
N MET A 37 8.42 -12.01 1.10
CA MET A 37 8.55 -11.82 -0.34
C MET A 37 7.44 -12.52 -1.13
N ASP A 38 7.01 -13.72 -0.70
CA ASP A 38 5.88 -14.43 -1.29
C ASP A 38 4.55 -13.70 -0.99
N THR A 39 4.34 -13.29 0.26
CA THR A 39 3.11 -12.62 0.73
C THR A 39 2.89 -11.28 0.04
N LEU A 40 3.96 -10.50 -0.14
CA LEU A 40 3.92 -9.21 -0.82
C LEU A 40 3.94 -9.35 -2.35
N GLY A 41 4.00 -10.57 -2.88
CA GLY A 41 4.07 -10.84 -4.32
C GLY A 41 5.37 -10.39 -4.98
N LEU A 42 6.39 -10.01 -4.21
CA LEU A 42 7.65 -9.46 -4.71
C LEU A 42 8.41 -10.49 -5.56
N TRP A 43 8.30 -11.78 -5.24
CA TRP A 43 8.87 -12.85 -6.07
C TRP A 43 8.35 -12.85 -7.52
N HIS A 44 7.10 -12.46 -7.74
CA HIS A 44 6.51 -12.43 -9.09
C HIS A 44 6.92 -11.18 -9.89
N ALA A 45 7.38 -10.13 -9.21
CA ALA A 45 7.87 -8.92 -9.85
C ALA A 45 9.32 -9.03 -10.30
N LEU A 46 10.02 -10.09 -9.89
CA LEU A 46 11.41 -10.35 -10.20
C LEU A 46 11.50 -11.47 -11.23
N ASP A 47 12.39 -11.31 -12.20
CA ASP A 47 12.67 -12.32 -13.22
C ASP A 47 13.92 -13.10 -12.82
N PHE A 48 13.78 -14.42 -12.70
CA PHE A 48 14.85 -15.31 -12.30
C PHE A 48 14.96 -16.45 -13.31
N ASP A 49 16.17 -16.63 -13.86
CA ASP A 49 16.48 -17.78 -14.73
C ASP A 49 16.29 -19.12 -13.99
N ASP A 50 16.63 -19.16 -12.69
CA ASP A 50 16.40 -20.30 -11.79
C ASP A 50 15.88 -19.81 -10.42
N PRO A 51 14.57 -19.86 -10.18
CA PRO A 51 13.97 -19.45 -8.91
C PRO A 51 14.45 -20.27 -7.71
N ALA A 52 14.80 -21.54 -7.87
CA ALA A 52 15.25 -22.40 -6.78
C ALA A 52 16.68 -22.05 -6.35
N ALA A 53 17.55 -21.76 -7.33
CA ALA A 53 18.89 -21.25 -7.06
C ALA A 53 18.84 -19.88 -6.38
N ALA A 54 17.95 -18.99 -6.82
CA ALA A 54 17.75 -17.68 -6.19
C ALA A 54 17.33 -17.78 -4.72
N ARG A 55 16.35 -18.64 -4.41
CA ARG A 55 15.93 -18.92 -3.02
C ARG A 55 17.07 -19.46 -2.17
N THR A 56 17.88 -20.37 -2.73
CA THR A 56 19.05 -20.93 -2.04
C THR A 56 20.11 -19.87 -1.77
N ALA A 57 20.38 -18.98 -2.74
CA ALA A 57 21.34 -17.90 -2.58
C ALA A 57 20.92 -16.91 -1.48
N ILE A 58 19.63 -16.57 -1.42
CA ILE A 58 19.05 -15.72 -0.38
C ILE A 58 19.19 -16.37 1.01
N ALA A 59 18.86 -17.66 1.13
CA ALA A 59 19.03 -18.37 2.40
C ALA A 59 20.49 -18.37 2.88
N GLY A 60 21.44 -18.42 1.94
CA GLY A 60 22.87 -18.32 2.22
C GLY A 60 23.33 -16.99 2.83
N LEU A 61 22.55 -15.91 2.71
CA LEU A 61 22.90 -14.60 3.29
C LEU A 61 22.94 -14.62 4.82
N TRP A 62 22.08 -15.42 5.46
CA TRP A 62 22.08 -15.58 6.91
C TRP A 62 23.27 -16.40 7.40
N GLN A 63 23.69 -17.41 6.63
CA GLN A 63 24.90 -18.19 6.94
C GLN A 63 26.16 -17.31 6.88
N ARG A 64 26.15 -16.30 6.02
CA ARG A 64 27.22 -15.31 5.88
C ARG A 64 27.12 -14.15 6.88
N GLN A 65 26.11 -14.15 7.75
CA GLN A 65 25.82 -13.08 8.71
C GLN A 65 25.62 -11.71 8.06
N THR A 66 25.09 -11.70 6.83
CA THR A 66 24.79 -10.48 6.06
C THR A 66 23.31 -10.50 5.63
N PRO A 67 22.36 -10.52 6.58
CA PRO A 67 20.94 -10.51 6.23
C PRO A 67 20.58 -9.20 5.51
N PRO A 68 19.69 -9.24 4.50
CA PRO A 68 19.21 -8.04 3.84
C PRO A 68 18.26 -7.24 4.74
N GLU A 69 18.25 -5.92 4.57
CA GLU A 69 17.19 -5.02 5.06
C GLU A 69 16.19 -4.78 3.93
N LEU A 70 14.89 -4.84 4.21
CA LEU A 70 13.84 -4.47 3.26
C LEU A 70 13.24 -3.13 3.69
N THR A 71 13.22 -2.16 2.77
CA THR A 71 12.47 -0.91 2.97
C THR A 71 11.23 -0.94 2.10
N LEU A 72 10.06 -0.89 2.73
CA LEU A 72 8.76 -0.75 2.07
C LEU A 72 8.34 0.72 2.10
N GLU A 73 8.01 1.27 0.94
CA GLU A 73 7.39 2.58 0.82
C GLU A 73 5.95 2.38 0.34
N THR A 74 5.00 2.82 1.16
CA THR A 74 3.58 2.74 0.82
C THR A 74 3.06 4.14 0.58
N VAL A 75 2.27 4.28 -0.48
CA VAL A 75 1.45 5.46 -0.72
C VAL A 75 0.01 5.07 -0.40
N PHE A 76 -0.64 5.84 0.45
CA PHE A 76 -2.05 5.65 0.78
C PHE A 76 -2.76 6.99 0.72
N GLY A 77 -4.07 6.94 0.50
CA GLY A 77 -4.86 8.16 0.48
C GLY A 77 -6.31 7.89 0.78
N HIS A 78 -7.01 8.94 1.18
CA HIS A 78 -8.45 8.92 1.38
C HIS A 78 -9.08 10.10 0.64
N ALA A 79 -10.29 9.89 0.14
CA ALA A 79 -11.10 10.93 -0.47
C ALA A 79 -12.58 10.65 -0.18
N VAL A 80 -13.41 11.67 -0.27
CA VAL A 80 -14.84 11.55 0.03
C VAL A 80 -15.64 11.58 -1.26
N LYS A 81 -16.65 10.72 -1.38
CA LYS A 81 -17.56 10.75 -2.55
C LYS A 81 -18.69 11.73 -2.29
N LYS A 82 -18.89 12.69 -3.20
CA LYS A 82 -19.99 13.65 -3.06
C LYS A 82 -21.33 12.95 -3.29
N LYS A 83 -22.29 13.24 -2.40
CA LYS A 83 -23.68 12.88 -2.63
C LYS A 83 -24.24 13.83 -3.70
N ILE A 84 -24.51 13.29 -4.88
CA ILE A 84 -25.17 14.02 -5.97
C ILE A 84 -26.64 13.65 -5.92
N LEU A 85 -27.49 14.64 -5.66
CA LEU A 85 -28.94 14.46 -5.71
C LEU A 85 -29.44 14.62 -7.15
N PRO A 86 -30.45 13.84 -7.58
CA PRO A 86 -31.16 14.06 -8.82
C PRO A 86 -31.73 15.49 -8.92
N ALA A 87 -31.93 15.97 -10.14
CA ALA A 87 -32.54 17.27 -10.39
C ALA A 87 -33.95 17.33 -9.75
N GLY A 88 -34.18 18.32 -8.89
CA GLY A 88 -35.43 18.51 -8.16
C GLY A 88 -35.45 17.95 -6.74
N GLU A 89 -34.40 17.23 -6.30
CA GLU A 89 -34.25 16.77 -4.92
C GLU A 89 -33.37 17.74 -4.10
N ASN A 90 -33.71 17.92 -2.82
CA ASN A 90 -32.94 18.74 -1.88
C ASN A 90 -32.69 17.96 -0.59
N GLU A 91 -31.51 18.16 0.00
CA GLU A 91 -31.19 17.58 1.30
C GLU A 91 -31.90 18.37 2.41
N VAL A 92 -32.66 17.66 3.24
CA VAL A 92 -33.39 18.24 4.38
C VAL A 92 -32.77 17.73 5.68
N HIS A 93 -32.23 18.62 6.48
CA HIS A 93 -31.70 18.32 7.81
C HIS A 93 -32.72 18.69 8.90
N PHE A 94 -33.09 17.72 9.74
CA PHE A 94 -33.88 17.97 10.92
C PHE A 94 -32.96 18.16 12.13
N PHE A 95 -33.06 19.30 12.80
CA PHE A 95 -32.31 19.57 14.02
C PHE A 95 -33.20 19.39 15.24
N PRO A 96 -32.72 18.73 16.32
CA PRO A 96 -33.47 18.67 17.56
C PRO A 96 -33.62 20.08 18.15
N LYS A 97 -34.78 20.34 18.79
CA LYS A 97 -35.04 21.60 19.46
C LYS A 97 -34.04 21.77 20.60
N LYS A 98 -33.26 22.85 20.60
CA LYS A 98 -32.40 23.20 21.75
C LYS A 98 -33.30 23.49 22.96
N ASN A 99 -33.11 22.76 24.04
CA ASN A 99 -33.71 23.02 25.35
C ASN A 99 -33.02 24.19 26.04
#